data_AF-A0AAE9A4M6-F1
#
_entry.id   AF-A0AAE9A4M6-F1
#
_cell.length_a   1.000
_cell.length_b   1.000
_cell.length_c   1.000
_cell.angle_alpha   90.00
_cell.angle_beta   90.00
_cell.angle_gamma   90.00
#
_symmetry.space_group_name_H-M   'P 1'
#
loop_
_entity.id
_entity.type
_entity.pdbx_description
1 polymer ?
#
loop_
_entity_poly.entity_id
_entity_poly.type
_entity_poly.pdbx_seq_one_letter_code
_entity_poly.pdbx_strand_id
1 'polypeptide(L)'
;MSETTATIGIGKMYEEFKITQLVNETLTTVIENVQNNHDKISTKAKPRPLSAIHEEIREYDQLSRQLEKEYRKSMRIVDDDFELARAHWIQLQKSNKQGLAIRGCFLTMLEKYPQVRPIWGFGKRIEGRIDETWKPELVEDFYFRHHCASLQAALNMIIQNKDDRNGMRRMLNEMGAHHFFYDACEPHFEVFQDCLLESMRLVLNGGDALDDEIEQSWICLLQTIRLHMGEGIEIQRANYLSQCLIPKEMEEVKENWKKVELYGFRKAGITLCESAFKSYSELLKTHNLKMTLPIEANKTSQSFLALSDQIMMALDKTIQSYTPEDGFMNLIQEIRDFVIKFLVVEVCPPLIRKSFIDGMIHMLCKILCIKHVKEDFLHVWKKVYRVMEQSMIANIVEY
;
A
#
# COMPACT_ATOMS: atom_id res chain seq x y z
N MET A 1 11.32 10.23 -53.91
CA MET A 1 10.24 9.73 -53.05
C MET A 1 10.87 8.72 -52.11
N SER A 2 11.04 9.12 -50.84
CA SER A 2 11.79 8.38 -49.83
C SER A 2 10.87 7.45 -49.05
N GLU A 3 11.18 6.16 -49.04
CA GLU A 3 10.69 5.22 -48.03
C GLU A 3 11.71 5.17 -46.89
N THR A 4 11.23 5.37 -45.66
CA THR A 4 12.02 5.27 -44.44
C THR A 4 11.41 4.15 -43.61
N THR A 5 12.01 2.96 -43.65
CA THR A 5 11.65 1.84 -42.78
C THR A 5 12.34 2.02 -41.42
N ALA A 6 11.53 2.07 -40.38
CA ALA A 6 11.95 2.23 -39.00
C ALA A 6 12.53 0.93 -38.43
N THR A 7 13.79 0.94 -38.06
CA THR A 7 14.45 -0.12 -37.29
C THR A 7 14.40 0.25 -35.80
N ILE A 8 13.26 0.00 -35.14
CA ILE A 8 13.13 0.16 -33.68
C ILE A 8 12.39 -1.08 -33.16
N GLY A 9 13.02 -1.90 -32.32
CA GLY A 9 12.26 -2.91 -31.58
C GLY A 9 12.97 -4.17 -31.06
N ILE A 10 14.23 -4.44 -31.37
CA ILE A 10 14.87 -5.72 -30.94
C ILE A 10 15.79 -5.52 -29.72
N GLY A 11 16.43 -4.36 -29.56
CA GLY A 11 17.36 -4.09 -28.45
C GLY A 11 16.71 -3.92 -27.07
N LYS A 12 15.59 -3.18 -26.97
CA LYS A 12 14.88 -2.94 -25.70
C LYS A 12 14.24 -4.21 -25.12
N MET A 13 13.67 -5.05 -25.99
CA MET A 13 13.05 -6.32 -25.60
C MET A 13 14.10 -7.31 -25.04
N TYR A 14 15.34 -7.25 -25.54
CA TYR A 14 16.45 -8.07 -25.06
C TYR A 14 17.01 -7.60 -23.70
N GLU A 15 16.96 -6.29 -23.41
CA GLU A 15 17.34 -5.74 -22.11
C GLU A 15 16.28 -6.02 -21.03
N GLU A 16 14.98 -5.86 -21.34
CA GLU A 16 13.87 -6.20 -20.44
C GLU A 16 13.84 -7.71 -20.11
N PHE A 17 14.14 -8.57 -21.10
CA PHE A 17 14.26 -10.01 -20.88
C PHE A 17 15.45 -10.36 -19.95
N LYS A 18 16.60 -9.68 -20.12
CA LYS A 18 17.77 -9.88 -19.26
C LYS A 18 17.56 -9.39 -17.82
N ILE A 19 16.85 -8.28 -17.63
CA ILE A 19 16.53 -7.76 -16.29
C ILE A 19 15.55 -8.70 -15.59
N THR A 20 14.50 -9.14 -16.28
CA THR A 20 13.53 -10.12 -15.75
C THR A 20 14.21 -11.44 -15.40
N GLN A 21 15.13 -11.90 -16.25
CA GLN A 21 15.92 -13.11 -15.99
C GLN A 21 16.83 -12.94 -14.77
N LEU A 22 17.55 -11.82 -14.65
CA LEU A 22 18.43 -11.53 -13.52
C LEU A 22 17.65 -11.44 -12.19
N VAL A 23 16.47 -10.83 -12.18
CA VAL A 23 15.59 -10.77 -11.02
C VAL A 23 15.11 -12.16 -10.62
N ASN A 24 14.70 -12.99 -11.59
CA ASN A 24 14.26 -14.36 -11.33
C ASN A 24 15.40 -15.28 -10.87
N GLU A 25 16.61 -15.15 -11.44
CA GLU A 25 17.81 -15.88 -11.02
C GLU A 25 18.25 -15.48 -9.60
N THR A 26 18.15 -14.19 -9.26
CA THR A 26 18.41 -13.67 -7.92
C THR A 26 17.38 -14.19 -6.92
N LEU A 27 16.09 -14.14 -7.25
CA LEU A 27 15.01 -14.69 -6.42
C LEU A 27 15.18 -16.20 -6.20
N THR A 28 15.54 -16.94 -7.25
CA THR A 28 15.77 -18.40 -7.17
C THR A 28 16.98 -18.71 -6.28
N THR A 29 18.08 -17.98 -6.45
CA THR A 29 19.29 -18.12 -5.63
C THR A 29 19.03 -17.78 -4.16
N VAL A 30 18.19 -16.78 -3.88
CA VAL A 30 17.75 -16.43 -2.52
C VAL A 30 16.88 -17.55 -1.93
N ILE A 31 15.95 -18.12 -2.71
CA ILE A 31 15.11 -19.25 -2.28
C ILE A 31 15.98 -20.47 -1.95
N GLU A 32 16.93 -20.83 -2.81
CA GLU A 32 17.85 -21.94 -2.59
C GLU A 32 18.76 -21.71 -1.38
N ASN A 33 19.27 -20.49 -1.19
CA ASN A 33 20.07 -20.15 -0.01
C ASN A 33 19.26 -20.17 1.29
N VAL A 34 18.00 -19.76 1.26
CA VAL A 34 17.10 -19.83 2.42
C VAL A 34 16.75 -21.28 2.75
N GLN A 35 16.49 -22.12 1.75
CA GLN A 35 16.23 -23.56 1.93
C GLN A 35 17.47 -24.29 2.47
N ASN A 36 18.65 -24.05 1.89
CA ASN A 36 19.92 -24.63 2.32
C ASN A 36 20.34 -24.16 3.73
N ASN A 37 19.93 -22.97 4.17
CA ASN A 37 20.17 -22.48 5.53
C ASN A 37 19.12 -22.99 6.53
N HIS A 38 17.87 -23.24 6.10
CA HIS A 38 16.84 -23.86 6.93
C HIS A 38 17.25 -25.28 7.37
N ASP A 39 17.83 -26.06 6.46
CA ASP A 39 18.33 -27.42 6.76
C ASP A 39 19.54 -27.43 7.70
N LYS A 40 20.29 -26.31 7.79
CA LYS A 40 21.44 -26.16 8.70
C LYS A 40 21.06 -25.62 10.09
N ILE A 41 19.95 -24.89 10.22
CA ILE A 41 19.55 -24.22 11.47
C ILE A 41 18.55 -25.05 12.30
N SER A 42 17.90 -26.05 11.70
CA SER A 42 16.80 -26.84 12.32
C SER A 42 17.21 -27.82 13.45
N THR A 43 18.42 -27.77 14.02
CA THR A 43 18.80 -28.73 15.10
C THR A 43 19.37 -28.17 16.40
N LYS A 44 19.58 -26.85 16.60
CA LYS A 44 20.24 -26.37 17.85
C LYS A 44 19.85 -24.99 18.40
N ALA A 45 18.56 -24.67 18.56
CA ALA A 45 18.18 -23.52 19.40
C ALA A 45 16.98 -23.82 20.31
N LYS A 46 17.16 -23.69 21.62
CA LYS A 46 16.06 -23.76 22.60
C LYS A 46 15.36 -22.39 22.69
N PRO A 47 14.02 -22.35 22.79
CA PRO A 47 13.25 -21.09 22.93
C PRO A 47 13.54 -20.38 24.26
N ARG A 48 13.48 -19.04 24.25
CA ARG A 48 13.74 -18.16 25.42
C ARG A 48 12.50 -18.00 26.32
N PRO A 49 12.67 -17.59 27.60
CA PRO A 49 11.56 -17.41 28.55
C PRO A 49 10.73 -16.13 28.29
N LEU A 50 9.40 -16.26 28.41
CA LEU A 50 8.42 -15.20 28.17
C LEU A 50 8.52 -13.98 29.11
N SER A 51 9.13 -14.11 30.28
CA SER A 51 9.22 -13.02 31.27
C SER A 51 10.13 -11.86 30.81
N ALA A 52 11.19 -12.15 30.05
CA ALA A 52 12.06 -11.12 29.49
C ALA A 52 11.35 -10.27 28.42
N ILE A 53 10.40 -10.88 27.70
CA ILE A 53 9.65 -10.24 26.60
C ILE A 53 8.65 -9.20 27.15
N HIS A 54 8.07 -9.42 28.34
CA HIS A 54 7.05 -8.53 28.91
C HIS A 54 7.61 -7.25 29.57
N GLU A 55 8.87 -7.26 29.99
CA GLU A 55 9.52 -6.08 30.59
C GLU A 55 9.94 -5.08 29.51
N GLU A 56 10.42 -5.59 28.36
CA GLU A 56 10.77 -4.82 27.16
C GLU A 56 9.57 -4.04 26.57
N ILE A 57 8.34 -4.57 26.70
CA ILE A 57 7.13 -3.94 26.13
C ILE A 57 6.63 -2.75 26.97
N ARG A 58 6.83 -2.75 28.30
CA ARG A 58 6.41 -1.61 29.14
C ARG A 58 7.30 -0.38 28.98
N GLU A 59 8.59 -0.57 28.75
CA GLU A 59 9.54 0.53 28.53
C GLU A 59 9.33 1.20 27.16
N TYR A 60 8.91 0.42 26.15
CA TYR A 60 8.53 0.87 24.81
C TYR A 60 7.41 1.94 24.81
N ASP A 61 6.37 1.74 25.62
CA ASP A 61 5.17 2.60 25.62
C ASP A 61 5.40 4.03 26.14
N GLN A 62 6.33 4.21 27.10
CA GLN A 62 6.62 5.53 27.68
C GLN A 62 7.52 6.38 26.77
N LEU A 63 8.47 5.74 26.09
CA LEU A 63 9.45 6.41 25.24
C LEU A 63 8.84 6.85 23.89
N SER A 64 7.93 6.04 23.33
CA SER A 64 7.26 6.32 22.06
C SER A 64 6.51 7.67 22.04
N ARG A 65 5.92 8.06 23.18
CA ARG A 65 5.15 9.32 23.31
C ARG A 65 6.01 10.58 23.33
N GLN A 66 7.29 10.47 23.70
CA GLN A 66 8.20 11.63 23.75
C GLN A 66 8.81 11.93 22.36
N LEU A 67 9.15 10.88 21.61
CA LEU A 67 9.79 10.96 20.30
C LEU A 67 8.87 11.54 19.20
N GLU A 68 7.56 11.28 19.28
CA GLU A 68 6.57 11.78 18.30
C GLU A 68 6.51 13.32 18.23
N LYS A 69 6.83 14.01 19.34
CA LYS A 69 6.77 15.47 19.45
C LYS A 69 7.96 16.18 18.80
N GLU A 70 9.12 15.52 18.75
CA GLU A 70 10.35 16.11 18.22
C GLU A 70 10.48 15.89 16.71
N TYR A 71 9.99 14.75 16.20
CA TYR A 71 10.05 14.35 14.80
C TYR A 71 9.33 15.29 13.82
N ARG A 72 8.18 15.86 14.21
CA ARG A 72 7.40 16.77 13.35
C ARG A 72 8.12 18.10 13.03
N LYS A 73 9.24 18.40 13.69
CA LYS A 73 9.89 19.71 13.63
C LYS A 73 10.98 19.84 12.55
N SER A 74 11.46 18.76 11.93
CA SER A 74 12.72 18.77 11.13
C SER A 74 12.60 18.54 9.62
N MET A 75 11.40 18.49 9.03
CA MET A 75 11.23 17.97 7.66
C MET A 75 11.53 18.99 6.52
N ARG A 76 12.76 18.98 6.00
CA ARG A 76 13.12 19.43 4.62
C ARG A 76 14.22 18.51 4.04
N ILE A 77 14.00 17.97 2.84
CA ILE A 77 14.96 17.11 2.09
C ILE A 77 16.08 18.00 1.55
N VAL A 78 17.35 17.69 1.83
CA VAL A 78 18.49 18.55 1.42
C VAL A 78 19.58 17.83 0.61
N ASP A 79 19.76 16.51 0.67
CA ASP A 79 20.75 15.85 -0.21
C ASP A 79 20.54 14.34 -0.34
N ASP A 80 20.86 13.75 -1.50
CA ASP A 80 20.86 12.29 -1.77
C ASP A 80 22.05 11.58 -1.07
N ASP A 81 22.64 12.21 -0.04
CA ASP A 81 23.80 11.68 0.66
C ASP A 81 23.39 10.83 1.86
N PHE A 82 23.16 9.55 1.59
CA PHE A 82 22.89 8.54 2.60
C PHE A 82 24.09 7.60 2.87
N GLU A 83 25.34 8.10 2.76
CA GLU A 83 26.53 7.26 3.01
C GLU A 83 26.62 6.73 4.44
N LEU A 84 26.23 7.53 5.44
CA LEU A 84 26.22 7.05 6.83
C LEU A 84 25.17 5.95 7.03
N ALA A 85 23.99 6.05 6.41
CA ALA A 85 23.00 4.97 6.42
C ALA A 85 23.52 3.69 5.75
N ARG A 86 24.26 3.81 4.63
CA ARG A 86 24.94 2.69 3.96
C ARG A 86 25.96 2.03 4.88
N ALA A 87 26.86 2.81 5.48
CA ALA A 87 27.87 2.31 6.40
C ALA A 87 27.23 1.64 7.63
N HIS A 88 26.21 2.28 8.21
CA HIS A 88 25.44 1.77 9.33
C HIS A 88 24.75 0.44 8.99
N TRP A 89 24.09 0.33 7.84
CA TRP A 89 23.44 -0.90 7.42
C TRP A 89 24.41 -2.07 7.25
N ILE A 90 25.61 -1.81 6.71
CA ILE A 90 26.69 -2.79 6.60
C ILE A 90 27.19 -3.20 8.00
N GLN A 91 27.30 -2.26 8.93
CA GLN A 91 27.64 -2.56 10.32
C GLN A 91 26.58 -3.47 10.97
N LEU A 92 25.29 -3.15 10.80
CA LEU A 92 24.19 -3.97 11.32
C LEU A 92 24.21 -5.40 10.73
N GLN A 93 24.73 -5.57 9.52
CA GLN A 93 24.95 -6.91 8.95
C GLN A 93 25.99 -7.69 9.75
N LYS A 94 27.12 -7.05 10.09
CA LYS A 94 28.22 -7.65 10.86
C LYS A 94 27.81 -7.99 12.29
N SER A 95 26.98 -7.15 12.91
CA SER A 95 26.41 -7.41 14.24
C SER A 95 25.14 -8.26 14.21
N ASN A 96 24.70 -8.73 13.04
CA ASN A 96 23.48 -9.54 12.84
C ASN A 96 22.20 -8.88 13.40
N LYS A 97 22.09 -7.56 13.27
CA LYS A 97 20.96 -6.74 13.77
C LYS A 97 20.01 -6.24 12.67
N GLN A 98 20.32 -6.42 11.38
CA GLN A 98 19.42 -6.04 10.27
C GLN A 98 18.01 -6.64 10.40
N GLY A 99 17.94 -7.96 10.58
CA GLY A 99 16.66 -8.67 10.75
C GLY A 99 15.93 -8.31 12.04
N LEU A 100 16.63 -7.79 13.06
CA LEU A 100 16.00 -7.30 14.28
C LEU A 100 15.27 -5.97 14.01
N ALA A 101 15.94 -5.01 13.37
CA ALA A 101 15.34 -3.73 12.99
C ALA A 101 14.14 -3.90 12.04
N ILE A 102 14.25 -4.79 11.04
CA ILE A 102 13.15 -5.05 10.09
C ILE A 102 11.94 -5.69 10.79
N ARG A 103 12.16 -6.71 11.62
CA ARG A 103 11.05 -7.36 12.35
C ARG A 103 10.36 -6.37 13.28
N GLY A 104 11.15 -5.59 14.04
CA GLY A 104 10.61 -4.54 14.90
C GLY A 104 9.75 -3.55 14.12
N CYS A 105 10.17 -3.14 12.91
CA CYS A 105 9.41 -2.24 12.05
C CYS A 105 8.00 -2.78 11.76
N PHE A 106 7.88 -4.02 11.29
CA PHE A 106 6.57 -4.59 10.99
C PHE A 106 5.75 -4.87 12.26
N LEU A 107 6.37 -5.24 13.38
CA LEU A 107 5.65 -5.41 14.64
C LEU A 107 5.07 -4.07 15.12
N THR A 108 5.86 -3.00 15.12
CA THR A 108 5.42 -1.63 15.43
C THR A 108 4.30 -1.19 14.48
N MET A 109 4.47 -1.41 13.18
CA MET A 109 3.48 -1.01 12.18
C MET A 109 2.15 -1.75 12.38
N LEU A 110 2.18 -3.07 12.57
CA LEU A 110 0.97 -3.86 12.77
C LEU A 110 0.31 -3.55 14.12
N GLU A 111 1.07 -3.17 15.14
CA GLU A 111 0.53 -2.74 16.42
C GLU A 111 -0.15 -1.37 16.35
N LYS A 112 0.55 -0.35 15.85
CA LYS A 112 0.09 1.04 15.81
C LYS A 112 -0.96 1.32 14.74
N TYR A 113 -0.92 0.59 13.62
CA TYR A 113 -1.79 0.82 12.48
C TYR A 113 -2.59 -0.43 12.12
N PRO A 114 -3.59 -0.84 12.94
CA PRO A 114 -4.41 -2.02 12.65
C PRO A 114 -5.06 -2.01 11.26
N GLN A 115 -5.34 -0.82 10.70
CA GLN A 115 -5.91 -0.65 9.36
C GLN A 115 -5.04 -1.23 8.23
N VAL A 116 -3.72 -1.34 8.41
CA VAL A 116 -2.81 -1.89 7.39
C VAL A 116 -2.69 -3.42 7.45
N ARG A 117 -3.10 -4.06 8.56
CA ARG A 117 -2.97 -5.52 8.75
C ARG A 117 -3.56 -6.34 7.60
N PRO A 118 -4.72 -5.98 7.01
CA PRO A 118 -5.32 -6.80 5.96
C PRO A 118 -4.62 -6.73 4.59
N ILE A 119 -3.59 -5.88 4.44
CA ILE A 119 -2.68 -5.92 3.29
C ILE A 119 -1.95 -7.27 3.26
N TRP A 120 -1.57 -7.80 4.43
CA TRP A 120 -0.84 -9.07 4.54
C TRP A 120 -1.72 -10.21 5.04
N GLY A 121 -1.51 -11.40 4.47
CA GLY A 121 -2.17 -12.62 4.95
C GLY A 121 -1.85 -12.92 6.43
N PHE A 122 -0.61 -12.63 6.88
CA PHE A 122 -0.21 -12.80 8.28
C PHE A 122 -0.79 -11.72 9.21
N GLY A 123 -0.98 -10.49 8.71
CA GLY A 123 -1.56 -9.41 9.51
C GLY A 123 -3.01 -9.70 9.89
N LYS A 124 -3.78 -10.32 8.98
CA LYS A 124 -5.17 -10.76 9.23
C LYS A 124 -5.30 -11.75 10.40
N ARG A 125 -4.23 -12.44 10.80
CA ARG A 125 -4.24 -13.45 11.89
C ARG A 125 -4.03 -12.87 13.28
N ILE A 126 -3.68 -11.59 13.38
CA ILE A 126 -3.46 -10.89 14.66
C ILE A 126 -4.80 -10.61 15.37
N GLU A 127 -5.91 -10.62 14.63
CA GLU A 127 -7.08 -9.88 15.06
C GLU A 127 -7.98 -10.55 16.11
N GLY A 128 -8.38 -9.73 17.07
CA GLY A 128 -9.11 -10.12 18.28
C GLY A 128 -8.28 -10.82 19.35
N ARG A 129 -6.97 -10.90 19.18
CA ARG A 129 -6.02 -11.22 20.25
C ARG A 129 -5.80 -9.97 21.08
N ILE A 130 -6.18 -10.02 22.34
CA ILE A 130 -6.08 -8.89 23.30
C ILE A 130 -4.73 -8.95 24.02
N ASP A 131 -4.06 -10.10 23.96
CA ASP A 131 -2.78 -10.39 24.57
C ASP A 131 -1.63 -10.24 23.58
N GLU A 132 -0.47 -9.81 24.07
CA GLU A 132 0.77 -9.62 23.28
C GLU A 132 1.37 -10.93 22.75
N THR A 133 0.68 -12.07 22.94
CA THR A 133 1.11 -13.41 22.51
C THR A 133 1.18 -13.55 20.99
N TRP A 134 0.52 -12.67 20.23
CA TRP A 134 0.59 -12.67 18.78
C TRP A 134 1.97 -12.27 18.24
N LYS A 135 2.75 -11.44 18.96
CA LYS A 135 4.07 -10.99 18.48
C LYS A 135 5.05 -12.17 18.37
N PRO A 136 5.25 -13.01 19.41
CA PRO A 136 6.08 -14.21 19.28
C PRO A 136 5.61 -15.19 18.19
N GLU A 137 4.30 -15.44 18.08
CA GLU A 137 3.77 -16.34 17.04
C GLU A 137 4.03 -15.80 15.62
N LEU A 138 3.84 -14.50 15.42
CA LEU A 138 4.06 -13.86 14.14
C LEU A 138 5.52 -13.91 13.71
N VAL A 139 6.46 -13.76 14.65
CA VAL A 139 7.90 -13.86 14.36
C VAL A 139 8.28 -15.24 13.81
N GLU A 140 7.56 -16.29 14.20
CA GLU A 140 7.78 -17.66 13.69
C GLU A 140 7.03 -17.94 12.37
N ASP A 141 6.03 -17.12 12.04
CA ASP A 141 5.21 -17.27 10.83
C ASP A 141 6.06 -17.24 9.56
N PHE A 142 5.88 -18.25 8.70
CA PHE A 142 6.65 -18.41 7.47
C PHE A 142 6.52 -17.20 6.54
N TYR A 143 5.30 -16.70 6.34
CA TYR A 143 5.05 -15.60 5.41
C TYR A 143 5.60 -14.28 5.96
N PHE A 144 5.51 -14.07 7.27
CA PHE A 144 6.11 -12.90 7.92
C PHE A 144 7.65 -12.91 7.79
N ARG A 145 8.29 -14.03 8.13
CA ARG A 145 9.75 -14.18 8.00
C ARG A 145 10.22 -14.00 6.55
N HIS A 146 9.47 -14.56 5.60
CA HIS A 146 9.76 -14.40 4.18
C HIS A 146 9.68 -12.92 3.76
N HIS A 147 8.62 -12.21 4.14
CA HIS A 147 8.49 -10.79 3.83
C HIS A 147 9.62 -9.94 4.44
N CYS A 148 10.00 -10.21 5.69
CA CYS A 148 11.14 -9.55 6.33
C CYS A 148 12.45 -9.79 5.57
N ALA A 149 12.69 -11.04 5.13
CA ALA A 149 13.87 -11.38 4.34
C ALA A 149 13.87 -10.69 2.96
N SER A 150 12.73 -10.60 2.29
CA SER A 150 12.58 -9.87 1.03
C SER A 150 12.90 -8.38 1.20
N LEU A 151 12.42 -7.74 2.27
CA LEU A 151 12.76 -6.35 2.56
C LEU A 151 14.26 -6.17 2.87
N GLN A 152 14.85 -7.09 3.63
CA GLN A 152 16.29 -7.04 3.91
C GLN A 152 17.12 -7.12 2.62
N ALA A 153 16.75 -8.03 1.72
CA ALA A 153 17.38 -8.15 0.41
C ALA A 153 17.19 -6.89 -0.44
N ALA A 154 16.00 -6.30 -0.45
CA ALA A 154 15.73 -5.04 -1.14
C ALA A 154 16.60 -3.89 -0.60
N LEU A 155 16.68 -3.71 0.73
CA LEU A 155 17.54 -2.67 1.33
C LEU A 155 19.02 -2.89 1.00
N ASN A 156 19.48 -4.15 0.99
CA ASN A 156 20.84 -4.47 0.53
C ASN A 156 21.06 -4.04 -0.93
N MET A 157 20.12 -4.34 -1.83
CA MET A 157 20.22 -3.95 -3.24
C MET A 157 20.22 -2.43 -3.40
N ILE A 158 19.35 -1.71 -2.70
CA ILE A 158 19.30 -0.23 -2.74
C ILE A 158 20.63 0.36 -2.31
N ILE A 159 21.17 -0.10 -1.18
CA ILE A 159 22.42 0.41 -0.61
C ILE A 159 23.64 0.07 -1.48
N GLN A 160 23.63 -1.09 -2.15
CA GLN A 160 24.68 -1.48 -3.10
C GLN A 160 24.65 -0.63 -4.38
N ASN A 161 23.48 -0.16 -4.80
CA ASN A 161 23.30 0.64 -6.02
C ASN A 161 23.36 2.15 -5.75
N LYS A 162 23.75 2.61 -4.55
CA LYS A 162 23.87 4.04 -4.21
C LYS A 162 24.64 4.85 -5.25
N ASP A 163 25.73 4.27 -5.76
CA ASP A 163 26.64 4.91 -6.70
C ASP A 163 26.11 4.92 -8.15
N ASP A 164 25.11 4.07 -8.46
CA ASP A 164 24.36 4.06 -9.73
C ASP A 164 22.95 4.64 -9.52
N ARG A 165 22.87 5.97 -9.42
CA ARG A 165 21.60 6.70 -9.20
C ARG A 165 20.51 6.31 -10.22
N ASN A 166 20.88 6.12 -11.49
CA ASN A 166 19.92 5.78 -12.55
C ASN A 166 19.46 4.33 -12.45
N GLY A 167 20.35 3.39 -12.11
CA GLY A 167 20.00 2.00 -11.83
C GLY A 167 19.09 1.89 -10.61
N MET A 168 19.46 2.54 -9.51
CA MET A 168 18.68 2.56 -8.27
C MET A 168 17.28 3.12 -8.50
N ARG A 169 17.15 4.25 -9.19
CA ARG A 169 15.85 4.85 -9.53
C ARG A 169 14.98 3.88 -10.35
N ARG A 170 15.52 3.29 -11.42
CA ARG A 170 14.75 2.32 -12.24
C ARG A 170 14.26 1.13 -11.42
N MET A 171 15.13 0.59 -10.57
CA MET A 171 14.77 -0.52 -9.67
C MET A 171 13.67 -0.12 -8.68
N LEU A 172 13.79 1.04 -8.04
CA LEU A 172 12.77 1.54 -7.09
C LEU A 172 11.44 1.82 -7.79
N ASN A 173 11.45 2.37 -9.00
CA ASN A 173 10.24 2.59 -9.80
C ASN A 173 9.55 1.25 -10.11
N GLU A 174 10.29 0.21 -10.49
CA GLU A 174 9.74 -1.14 -10.73
C GLU A 174 9.12 -1.72 -9.45
N MET A 175 9.82 -1.59 -8.31
CA MET A 175 9.28 -2.01 -7.01
C MET A 175 8.00 -1.23 -6.68
N GLY A 176 7.96 0.08 -6.92
CA GLY A 176 6.78 0.92 -6.76
C GLY A 176 5.60 0.44 -7.63
N ALA A 177 5.85 0.16 -8.91
CA ALA A 177 4.84 -0.34 -9.84
C ALA A 177 4.22 -1.67 -9.36
N HIS A 178 5.01 -2.57 -8.77
CA HIS A 178 4.46 -3.78 -8.14
C HIS A 178 3.59 -3.48 -6.91
N HIS A 179 3.98 -2.50 -6.09
CA HIS A 179 3.22 -2.12 -4.89
C HIS A 179 1.84 -1.54 -5.20
N PHE A 180 1.64 -0.93 -6.37
CA PHE A 180 0.32 -0.56 -6.90
C PHE A 180 -0.65 -1.76 -6.94
N PHE A 181 -0.16 -2.95 -7.32
CA PHE A 181 -0.95 -4.18 -7.39
C PHE A 181 -1.15 -4.87 -6.03
N TYR A 182 -0.31 -4.56 -5.05
CA TYR A 182 -0.43 -5.06 -3.68
C TYR A 182 -1.35 -4.21 -2.81
N ASP A 183 -2.04 -3.24 -3.40
CA ASP A 183 -2.88 -2.28 -2.71
C ASP A 183 -2.13 -1.44 -1.67
N ALA A 184 -0.82 -1.26 -1.89
CA ALA A 184 -0.03 -0.27 -1.18
C ALA A 184 -0.07 1.06 -1.94
N CYS A 185 -0.09 2.16 -1.20
CA CYS A 185 -0.04 3.52 -1.72
C CYS A 185 1.00 4.32 -0.94
N GLU A 186 1.30 5.51 -1.45
CA GLU A 186 2.35 6.40 -0.98
C GLU A 186 2.27 6.70 0.54
N PRO A 187 1.10 6.93 1.16
CA PRO A 187 0.99 7.06 2.61
C PRO A 187 1.50 5.86 3.42
N HIS A 188 1.41 4.63 2.88
CA HIS A 188 1.96 3.46 3.57
C HIS A 188 3.49 3.48 3.65
N PHE A 189 4.16 4.13 2.69
CA PHE A 189 5.63 4.26 2.74
C PHE A 189 6.08 5.24 3.81
N GLU A 190 5.29 6.27 4.11
CA GLU A 190 5.54 7.17 5.24
C GLU A 190 5.38 6.44 6.57
N VAL A 191 4.29 5.66 6.74
CA VAL A 191 4.11 4.78 7.91
C VAL A 191 5.29 3.80 8.07
N PHE A 192 5.74 3.21 6.97
CA PHE A 192 6.89 2.30 6.97
C PHE A 192 8.18 3.00 7.41
N GLN A 193 8.46 4.20 6.90
CA GLN A 193 9.62 5.00 7.28
C GLN A 193 9.63 5.27 8.79
N ASP A 194 8.51 5.75 9.33
CA ASP A 194 8.37 6.08 10.75
C ASP A 194 8.57 4.83 11.63
N CYS A 195 7.94 3.71 11.25
CA CYS A 195 8.06 2.45 12.00
C CYS A 195 9.47 1.86 11.94
N LEU A 196 10.19 2.03 10.83
CA LEU A 196 11.56 1.52 10.71
C LEU A 196 12.53 2.31 11.58
N LEU A 197 12.46 3.65 11.55
CA LEU A 197 13.28 4.51 12.40
C LEU A 197 12.98 4.27 13.87
N GLU A 198 11.69 4.20 14.24
CA GLU A 198 11.30 3.86 15.62
C GLU A 198 11.85 2.51 16.05
N SER A 199 11.70 1.48 15.23
CA SER A 199 12.27 0.15 15.50
C SER A 199 13.78 0.23 15.73
N MET A 200 14.52 0.93 14.87
CA MET A 200 15.97 1.11 15.00
C MET A 200 16.35 1.81 16.32
N ARG A 201 15.66 2.89 16.70
CA ARG A 201 15.90 3.58 17.98
C ARG A 201 15.72 2.68 19.19
N LEU A 202 14.77 1.73 19.10
CA LEU A 202 14.42 0.86 20.21
C LEU A 202 15.33 -0.36 20.33
N VAL A 203 15.66 -1.00 19.21
CA VAL A 203 16.33 -2.31 19.21
C VAL A 203 17.85 -2.21 19.03
N LEU A 204 18.36 -1.05 18.63
CA LEU A 204 19.79 -0.83 18.43
C LEU A 204 20.37 -0.09 19.64
N ASN A 205 21.59 -0.49 20.04
CA ASN A 205 22.24 0.00 21.25
C ASN A 205 23.76 -0.03 21.12
N GLY A 206 24.44 0.69 22.01
CA GLY A 206 25.89 0.79 22.01
C GLY A 206 26.40 1.36 20.69
N GLY A 207 27.41 0.71 20.10
CA GLY A 207 27.98 1.13 18.82
C GLY A 207 27.04 1.00 17.62
N ASP A 208 25.91 0.31 17.74
CA ASP A 208 24.90 0.18 16.67
C ASP A 208 23.76 1.21 16.80
N ALA A 209 23.76 2.06 17.83
CA ALA A 209 22.68 3.02 18.06
C ALA A 209 22.63 4.09 16.96
N LEU A 210 21.45 4.63 16.71
CA LEU A 210 21.27 5.83 15.90
C LEU A 210 21.76 7.05 16.68
N ASP A 211 22.75 7.76 16.15
CA ASP A 211 23.00 9.15 16.50
C ASP A 211 22.28 10.09 15.51
N ASP A 212 22.32 11.40 15.78
CA ASP A 212 21.62 12.39 14.97
C ASP A 212 22.04 12.38 13.49
N GLU A 213 23.33 12.13 13.20
CA GLU A 213 23.87 12.12 11.84
C GLU A 213 23.47 10.85 11.07
N ILE A 214 23.58 9.69 11.72
CA ILE A 214 23.15 8.40 11.17
C ILE A 214 21.64 8.42 10.93
N GLU A 215 20.85 8.89 11.90
CA GLU A 215 19.40 8.99 11.77
C GLU A 215 19.01 9.90 10.61
N GLN A 216 19.62 11.08 10.50
CA GLN A 216 19.36 12.00 9.38
C GLN A 216 19.71 11.36 8.03
N SER A 217 20.80 10.59 7.98
CA SER A 217 21.19 9.84 6.78
C SER A 217 20.17 8.74 6.42
N TRP A 218 19.57 8.05 7.41
CA TRP A 218 18.48 7.11 7.19
C TRP A 218 17.21 7.79 6.70
N ILE A 219 16.88 8.95 7.25
CA ILE A 219 15.76 9.77 6.79
C ILE A 219 15.95 10.11 5.30
N CYS A 220 17.15 10.55 4.89
CA CYS A 220 17.44 10.81 3.47
C CYS A 220 17.24 9.55 2.61
N LEU A 221 17.80 8.40 3.00
CA LEU A 221 17.62 7.13 2.28
C LEU A 221 16.13 6.76 2.12
N LEU A 222 15.36 6.82 3.21
CA LEU A 222 13.95 6.42 3.20
C LEU A 222 13.10 7.40 2.40
N GLN A 223 13.43 8.69 2.40
CA GLN A 223 12.82 9.68 1.53
C GLN A 223 13.13 9.45 0.05
N THR A 224 14.37 9.07 -0.29
CA THR A 224 14.75 8.68 -1.67
C THR A 224 13.99 7.43 -2.11
N ILE A 225 13.88 6.42 -1.26
CA ILE A 225 13.08 5.21 -1.52
C ILE A 225 11.62 5.59 -1.78
N ARG A 226 11.02 6.38 -0.88
CA ARG A 226 9.63 6.84 -0.99
C ARG A 226 9.38 7.60 -2.27
N LEU A 227 10.28 8.52 -2.64
CA LEU A 227 10.18 9.32 -3.85
C LEU A 227 10.10 8.43 -5.10
N HIS A 228 11.09 7.55 -5.30
CA HIS A 228 11.16 6.75 -6.52
C HIS A 228 10.15 5.60 -6.56
N MET A 229 9.84 4.96 -5.42
CA MET A 229 8.72 4.02 -5.37
C MET A 229 7.38 4.73 -5.65
N GLY A 230 7.21 5.96 -5.17
CA GLY A 230 6.08 6.82 -5.49
C GLY A 230 5.96 7.09 -7.00
N GLU A 231 7.05 7.49 -7.65
CA GLU A 231 7.10 7.65 -9.12
C GLU A 231 6.66 6.36 -9.85
N GLY A 232 7.10 5.19 -9.36
CA GLY A 232 6.67 3.89 -9.89
C GLY A 232 5.16 3.65 -9.80
N ILE A 233 4.56 3.98 -8.66
CA ILE A 233 3.11 3.92 -8.47
C ILE A 233 2.40 4.91 -9.41
N GLU A 234 2.89 6.13 -9.54
CA GLU A 234 2.32 7.16 -10.42
C GLU A 234 2.30 6.72 -11.89
N ILE A 235 3.41 6.15 -12.38
CA ILE A 235 3.52 5.60 -13.73
C ILE A 235 2.47 4.49 -13.93
N GLN A 236 2.38 3.56 -12.98
CA GLN A 236 1.43 2.45 -13.09
C GLN A 236 -0.03 2.92 -12.99
N ARG A 237 -0.30 3.95 -12.19
CA ARG A 237 -1.60 4.62 -12.10
C ARG A 237 -1.96 5.27 -13.43
N ALA A 238 -1.06 6.02 -14.06
CA ALA A 238 -1.28 6.64 -15.36
C ALA A 238 -1.56 5.60 -16.46
N ASN A 239 -0.81 4.50 -16.49
CA ASN A 239 -1.05 3.38 -17.40
C ASN A 239 -2.45 2.78 -17.17
N TYR A 240 -2.85 2.58 -15.92
CA TYR A 240 -4.18 2.07 -15.58
C TYR A 240 -5.29 3.03 -16.03
N LEU A 241 -5.17 4.32 -15.71
CA LEU A 241 -6.19 5.33 -16.03
C LEU A 241 -6.35 5.55 -17.54
N SER A 242 -5.29 5.42 -18.33
CA SER A 242 -5.37 5.56 -19.78
C SER A 242 -5.96 4.34 -20.50
N GLN A 243 -5.80 3.12 -19.95
CA GLN A 243 -6.04 1.88 -20.71
C GLN A 243 -7.06 0.90 -20.10
N CYS A 244 -7.54 1.13 -18.86
CA CYS A 244 -8.35 0.11 -18.17
C CYS A 244 -9.72 -0.20 -18.81
N LEU A 245 -10.30 0.76 -19.55
CA LEU A 245 -11.61 0.63 -20.19
C LEU A 245 -11.55 1.03 -21.67
N ILE A 246 -12.19 0.24 -22.52
CA ILE A 246 -12.31 0.52 -23.95
C ILE A 246 -13.59 1.32 -24.27
N PRO A 247 -13.68 2.03 -25.42
CA PRO A 247 -14.83 2.87 -25.74
C PRO A 247 -16.17 2.13 -25.68
N LYS A 248 -16.22 0.89 -26.15
CA LYS A 248 -17.42 0.04 -26.10
C LYS A 248 -17.88 -0.24 -24.67
N GLU A 249 -16.96 -0.56 -23.75
CA GLU A 249 -17.31 -0.75 -22.32
C GLU A 249 -17.89 0.56 -21.76
N MET A 250 -17.34 1.70 -22.15
CA MET A 250 -17.81 3.01 -21.69
C MET A 250 -19.16 3.45 -22.26
N GLU A 251 -19.51 3.04 -23.48
CA GLU A 251 -20.86 3.23 -24.02
C GLU A 251 -21.91 2.53 -23.13
N GLU A 252 -21.64 1.27 -22.76
CA GLU A 252 -22.52 0.50 -21.86
C GLU A 252 -22.59 1.12 -20.45
N VAL A 253 -21.46 1.60 -19.91
CA VAL A 253 -21.43 2.32 -18.63
C VAL A 253 -22.29 3.58 -18.71
N LYS A 254 -22.13 4.41 -19.74
CA LYS A 254 -22.90 5.65 -19.92
C LYS A 254 -24.39 5.38 -20.11
N GLU A 255 -24.77 4.33 -20.83
CA GLU A 255 -26.18 3.94 -20.98
C GLU A 255 -26.80 3.52 -19.64
N ASN A 256 -26.10 2.70 -18.87
CA ASN A 256 -26.53 2.29 -17.54
C ASN A 256 -26.61 3.47 -16.57
N TRP A 257 -25.65 4.40 -16.65
CA TRP A 257 -25.60 5.57 -15.76
C TRP A 257 -26.75 6.54 -15.98
N LYS A 258 -27.23 6.72 -17.23
CA LYS A 258 -28.46 7.49 -17.51
C LYS A 258 -29.68 7.01 -16.71
N LYS A 259 -29.78 5.69 -16.46
CA LYS A 259 -30.87 5.13 -15.63
C LYS A 259 -30.67 5.49 -14.15
N VAL A 260 -29.44 5.59 -13.69
CA VAL A 260 -29.09 6.07 -12.33
C VAL A 260 -29.42 7.56 -12.18
N GLU A 261 -29.09 8.38 -13.17
CA GLU A 261 -29.46 9.80 -13.23
C GLU A 261 -30.98 9.98 -13.11
N LEU A 262 -31.76 9.24 -13.92
CA LEU A 262 -33.22 9.26 -13.89
C LEU A 262 -33.80 8.78 -12.55
N TYR A 263 -33.15 7.81 -11.89
CA TYR A 263 -33.54 7.35 -10.56
C TYR A 263 -33.26 8.41 -9.47
N GLY A 264 -32.24 9.24 -9.68
CA GLY A 264 -31.81 10.34 -8.83
C GLY A 264 -30.62 9.98 -7.94
N PHE A 265 -29.53 10.74 -8.06
CA PHE A 265 -28.26 10.49 -7.36
C PHE A 265 -28.39 10.37 -5.86
N ARG A 266 -29.18 11.24 -5.20
CA ARG A 266 -29.40 11.16 -3.75
C ARG A 266 -29.89 9.78 -3.31
N LYS A 267 -30.88 9.23 -4.00
CA LYS A 267 -31.47 7.91 -3.65
C LYS A 267 -30.51 6.77 -3.99
N ALA A 268 -29.78 6.90 -5.09
CA ALA A 268 -28.76 5.95 -5.52
C ALA A 268 -27.61 5.89 -4.51
N GLY A 269 -27.05 7.04 -4.13
CA GLY A 269 -25.96 7.18 -3.17
C GLY A 269 -26.29 6.61 -1.80
N ILE A 270 -27.48 6.91 -1.27
CA ILE A 270 -27.95 6.28 -0.01
C ILE A 270 -27.96 4.76 -0.13
N THR A 271 -28.53 4.22 -1.22
CA THR A 271 -28.59 2.76 -1.45
C THR A 271 -27.19 2.13 -1.52
N LEU A 272 -26.27 2.78 -2.22
CA LEU A 272 -24.87 2.36 -2.34
C LEU A 272 -24.17 2.35 -0.98
N CYS A 273 -24.18 3.49 -0.28
CA CYS A 273 -23.45 3.66 0.98
C CYS A 273 -24.02 2.79 2.11
N GLU A 274 -25.34 2.59 2.18
CA GLU A 274 -25.94 1.65 3.14
C GLU A 274 -25.44 0.22 2.92
N SER A 275 -25.48 -0.24 1.66
CA SER A 275 -25.03 -1.59 1.31
C SER A 275 -23.52 -1.74 1.54
N ALA A 276 -22.74 -0.70 1.23
CA ALA A 276 -21.30 -0.70 1.44
C ALA A 276 -20.96 -0.77 2.93
N PHE A 277 -21.53 0.07 3.78
CA PHE A 277 -21.22 0.02 5.22
C PHE A 277 -21.72 -1.25 5.92
N LYS A 278 -22.84 -1.82 5.45
CA LYS A 278 -23.26 -3.15 5.91
C LYS A 278 -22.24 -4.22 5.53
N SER A 279 -21.84 -4.29 4.26
CA SER A 279 -20.81 -5.22 3.77
C SER A 279 -19.49 -5.04 4.54
N TYR A 280 -19.08 -3.79 4.77
CA TYR A 280 -17.85 -3.49 5.51
C TYR A 280 -17.92 -3.99 6.94
N SER A 281 -19.02 -3.72 7.63
CA SER A 281 -19.25 -4.21 9.00
C SER A 281 -19.24 -5.75 9.08
N GLU A 282 -19.78 -6.43 8.07
CA GLU A 282 -19.75 -7.89 7.96
C GLU A 282 -18.34 -8.42 7.68
N LEU A 283 -17.56 -7.75 6.84
CA LEU A 283 -16.16 -8.09 6.58
C LEU A 283 -15.29 -7.87 7.81
N LEU A 284 -15.49 -6.77 8.55
CA LEU A 284 -14.80 -6.53 9.81
C LEU A 284 -15.10 -7.66 10.80
N LYS A 285 -16.37 -8.07 10.95
CA LYS A 285 -16.76 -9.22 11.80
C LYS A 285 -16.12 -10.53 11.33
N THR A 286 -16.15 -10.79 10.03
CA THR A 286 -15.60 -12.02 9.42
C THR A 286 -14.08 -12.12 9.64
N HIS A 287 -13.39 -10.98 9.63
CA HIS A 287 -11.95 -10.89 9.87
C HIS A 287 -11.59 -10.54 11.31
N ASN A 288 -12.57 -10.51 12.23
CA ASN A 288 -12.40 -10.16 13.64
C ASN A 288 -11.72 -8.81 13.90
N LEU A 289 -11.84 -7.87 12.95
CA LEU A 289 -11.23 -6.54 13.00
C LEU A 289 -12.08 -5.61 13.87
N LYS A 290 -11.48 -5.06 14.93
CA LYS A 290 -12.09 -4.01 15.77
C LYS A 290 -11.72 -2.64 15.22
N MET A 291 -12.49 -2.17 14.24
CA MET A 291 -12.34 -0.83 13.68
C MET A 291 -13.65 -0.06 13.82
N THR A 292 -13.56 1.20 14.24
CA THR A 292 -14.70 2.10 14.28
C THR A 292 -14.93 2.67 12.88
N LEU A 293 -16.16 2.62 12.39
CA LEU A 293 -16.54 3.34 11.18
C LEU A 293 -16.51 4.85 11.46
N PRO A 294 -15.85 5.67 10.62
CA PRO A 294 -15.81 7.12 10.82
C PRO A 294 -17.19 7.77 10.75
N ILE A 295 -18.13 7.12 10.04
CA ILE A 295 -19.49 7.59 9.82
C ILE A 295 -20.47 6.44 10.06
N GLU A 296 -21.46 6.69 10.90
CA GLU A 296 -22.58 5.76 11.08
C GLU A 296 -23.49 5.76 9.85
N ALA A 297 -23.88 4.56 9.41
CA ALA A 297 -24.84 4.36 8.31
C ALA A 297 -26.26 4.72 8.75
N ASN A 298 -26.54 6.02 8.91
CA ASN A 298 -27.82 6.53 9.39
C ASN A 298 -28.40 7.56 8.41
N LYS A 299 -29.59 7.28 7.86
CA LYS A 299 -30.30 8.15 6.90
C LYS A 299 -30.66 9.53 7.46
N THR A 300 -30.67 9.70 8.78
CA THR A 300 -30.92 11.01 9.41
C THR A 300 -29.62 11.76 9.72
N SER A 301 -28.46 11.10 9.58
CA SER A 301 -27.15 11.74 9.76
C SER A 301 -26.81 12.60 8.55
N GLN A 302 -26.61 13.91 8.78
CA GLN A 302 -26.18 14.83 7.74
C GLN A 302 -24.83 14.43 7.13
N SER A 303 -23.90 13.88 7.94
CA SER A 303 -22.60 13.43 7.46
C SER A 303 -22.71 12.21 6.54
N PHE A 304 -23.59 11.25 6.85
CA PHE A 304 -23.85 10.10 5.98
C PHE A 304 -24.47 10.51 4.64
N LEU A 305 -25.42 11.44 4.71
CA LEU A 305 -26.07 12.02 3.54
C LEU A 305 -25.07 12.79 2.67
N ALA A 306 -24.25 13.66 3.25
CA ALA A 306 -23.22 14.39 2.53
C ALA A 306 -22.20 13.46 1.85
N LEU A 307 -21.75 12.41 2.55
CA LEU A 307 -20.89 11.38 1.96
C LEU A 307 -21.56 10.70 0.76
N SER A 308 -22.83 10.31 0.91
CA SER A 308 -23.58 9.65 -0.16
C SER A 308 -23.65 10.52 -1.42
N ASP A 309 -23.83 11.84 -1.25
CA ASP A 309 -23.84 12.78 -2.36
C ASP A 309 -22.44 12.92 -2.99
N GLN A 310 -21.40 13.08 -2.17
CA GLN A 310 -20.02 13.19 -2.65
C GLN A 310 -19.58 11.97 -3.45
N ILE A 311 -19.93 10.76 -3.00
CA ILE A 311 -19.62 9.52 -3.73
C ILE A 311 -20.32 9.49 -5.08
N MET A 312 -21.58 9.91 -5.16
CA MET A 312 -22.30 9.95 -6.43
C MET A 312 -21.76 11.02 -7.37
N MET A 313 -21.37 12.18 -6.86
CA MET A 313 -20.71 13.23 -7.65
C MET A 313 -19.36 12.76 -8.18
N ALA A 314 -18.58 12.07 -7.35
CA ALA A 314 -17.30 11.47 -7.73
C ALA A 314 -17.46 10.40 -8.83
N LEU A 315 -18.44 9.50 -8.70
CA LEU A 315 -18.75 8.49 -9.71
C LEU A 315 -19.23 9.12 -11.02
N ASP A 316 -20.12 10.12 -10.92
CA ASP A 316 -20.62 10.84 -12.09
C ASP A 316 -19.46 11.51 -12.83
N LYS A 317 -18.62 12.26 -12.11
CA LYS A 317 -17.46 12.91 -12.69
C LYS A 317 -16.49 11.92 -13.32
N THR A 318 -16.27 10.78 -12.67
CA THR A 318 -15.48 9.67 -13.22
C THR A 318 -16.01 9.23 -14.59
N ILE A 319 -17.32 8.96 -14.69
CA ILE A 319 -17.94 8.47 -15.92
C ILE A 319 -17.92 9.52 -17.04
N GLN A 320 -18.09 10.80 -16.70
CA GLN A 320 -18.05 11.89 -17.68
C GLN A 320 -16.63 12.23 -18.16
N SER A 321 -15.60 11.97 -17.36
CA SER A 321 -14.20 12.31 -17.67
C SER A 321 -13.54 11.45 -18.75
N TYR A 322 -14.15 10.33 -19.13
CA TYR A 322 -13.58 9.41 -20.11
C TYR A 322 -13.51 10.00 -21.53
N THR A 323 -12.33 9.97 -22.14
CA THR A 323 -12.12 10.18 -23.58
C THR A 323 -11.55 8.93 -24.25
N PRO A 324 -11.89 8.65 -25.53
CA PRO A 324 -11.30 7.54 -26.27
C PRO A 324 -9.78 7.64 -26.43
N GLU A 325 -9.24 8.85 -26.48
CA GLU A 325 -7.82 9.12 -26.74
C GLU A 325 -6.96 8.99 -25.48
N ASP A 326 -7.44 9.50 -24.34
CA ASP A 326 -6.65 9.65 -23.11
C ASP A 326 -7.20 8.82 -21.93
N GLY A 327 -8.29 8.08 -22.12
CA GLY A 327 -8.96 7.35 -21.05
C GLY A 327 -9.44 8.31 -19.94
N PHE A 328 -8.93 8.13 -18.72
CA PHE A 328 -9.29 8.91 -17.53
C PHE A 328 -8.17 9.83 -17.02
N MET A 329 -7.16 10.16 -17.85
CA MET A 329 -5.98 10.90 -17.38
C MET A 329 -6.30 12.26 -16.74
N ASN A 330 -7.36 12.94 -17.19
CA ASN A 330 -7.79 14.23 -16.64
C ASN A 330 -8.55 14.11 -15.30
N LEU A 331 -8.96 12.90 -14.92
CA LEU A 331 -9.82 12.68 -13.75
C LEU A 331 -9.17 13.10 -12.44
N ILE A 332 -7.84 12.95 -12.32
CA ILE A 332 -7.11 13.32 -11.09
C ILE A 332 -7.40 14.79 -10.74
N GLN A 333 -7.23 15.71 -11.70
CA GLN A 333 -7.51 17.13 -11.48
C GLN A 333 -9.00 17.40 -11.26
N GLU A 334 -9.85 16.67 -11.96
CA GLU A 334 -11.30 16.85 -11.96
C GLU A 334 -12.00 16.39 -10.68
N ILE A 335 -11.39 15.49 -9.90
CA ILE A 335 -12.00 14.88 -8.71
C ILE A 335 -11.43 15.40 -7.38
N ARG A 336 -10.51 16.37 -7.43
CA ARG A 336 -9.79 16.91 -6.26
C ARG A 336 -10.70 17.39 -5.14
N ASP A 337 -11.84 18.00 -5.47
CA ASP A 337 -12.81 18.52 -4.51
C ASP A 337 -13.64 17.40 -3.83
N PHE A 338 -13.57 16.17 -4.34
CA PHE A 338 -14.33 15.02 -3.84
C PHE A 338 -13.44 14.00 -3.10
N VAL A 339 -12.24 14.39 -2.67
CA VAL A 339 -11.33 13.52 -1.93
C VAL A 339 -11.89 13.20 -0.55
N ILE A 340 -12.24 11.93 -0.34
CA ILE A 340 -12.76 11.43 0.92
C ILE A 340 -11.63 10.71 1.66
N LYS A 341 -10.87 11.46 2.46
CA LYS A 341 -9.65 10.97 3.14
C LYS A 341 -9.86 9.68 3.92
N PHE A 342 -10.97 9.57 4.66
CA PHE A 342 -11.19 8.41 5.51
C PHE A 342 -11.31 7.09 4.72
N LEU A 343 -11.77 7.13 3.45
CA LEU A 343 -11.86 5.94 2.59
C LEU A 343 -10.48 5.39 2.18
N VAL A 344 -9.42 6.15 2.45
CA VAL A 344 -8.06 5.78 2.06
C VAL A 344 -7.16 5.58 3.28
N VAL A 345 -7.29 6.39 4.34
CA VAL A 345 -6.32 6.41 5.45
C VAL A 345 -6.85 5.91 6.79
N GLU A 346 -8.16 6.01 7.06
CA GLU A 346 -8.73 5.72 8.40
C GLU A 346 -9.41 4.35 8.47
N VAL A 347 -9.68 3.74 7.32
CA VAL A 347 -10.31 2.44 7.18
C VAL A 347 -9.35 1.46 6.55
N CYS A 348 -9.62 0.16 6.69
CA CYS A 348 -8.89 -0.85 5.96
C CYS A 348 -9.12 -0.73 4.43
N PRO A 349 -8.09 -0.37 3.62
CA PRO A 349 -8.26 -0.09 2.19
C PRO A 349 -8.82 -1.26 1.35
N PRO A 350 -8.33 -2.51 1.45
CA PRO A 350 -8.87 -3.60 0.64
C PRO A 350 -10.32 -3.96 1.01
N LEU A 351 -10.68 -3.83 2.29
CA LEU A 351 -12.03 -4.14 2.74
C LEU A 351 -13.02 -3.04 2.34
N ILE A 352 -12.65 -1.76 2.48
CA ILE A 352 -13.54 -0.67 2.12
C ILE A 352 -13.78 -0.64 0.60
N ARG A 353 -12.73 -0.87 -0.21
CA ARG A 353 -12.85 -1.00 -1.66
C ARG A 353 -13.84 -2.09 -2.02
N LYS A 354 -13.66 -3.29 -1.46
CA LYS A 354 -14.57 -4.42 -1.71
C LYS A 354 -16.00 -4.04 -1.36
N SER A 355 -16.21 -3.45 -0.19
CA SER A 355 -17.54 -3.07 0.28
C SER A 355 -18.22 -2.01 -0.59
N PHE A 356 -17.48 -1.00 -1.05
CA PHE A 356 -18.04 0.03 -1.93
C PHE A 356 -18.29 -0.48 -3.35
N ILE A 357 -17.43 -1.37 -3.87
CA ILE A 357 -17.71 -2.09 -5.12
C ILE A 357 -19.01 -2.91 -4.97
N ASP A 358 -19.12 -3.71 -3.91
CA ASP A 358 -20.31 -4.53 -3.66
C ASP A 358 -21.57 -3.66 -3.50
N GLY A 359 -21.45 -2.53 -2.80
CA GLY A 359 -22.54 -1.55 -2.64
C GLY A 359 -22.95 -0.90 -3.96
N MET A 360 -21.99 -0.55 -4.81
CA MET A 360 -22.25 0.01 -6.14
C MET A 360 -22.93 -1.01 -7.04
N ILE A 361 -22.44 -2.26 -7.08
CA ILE A 361 -23.08 -3.34 -7.84
C ILE A 361 -24.50 -3.59 -7.33
N HIS A 362 -24.71 -3.61 -6.01
CA HIS A 362 -26.05 -3.76 -5.43
C HIS A 362 -27.00 -2.65 -5.87
N MET A 363 -26.55 -1.39 -5.78
CA MET A 363 -27.30 -0.23 -6.24
C MET A 363 -27.66 -0.34 -7.73
N LEU A 364 -26.69 -0.67 -8.58
CA LEU A 364 -26.90 -0.83 -10.02
C LEU A 364 -27.88 -1.95 -10.32
N CYS A 365 -27.76 -3.11 -9.68
CA CYS A 365 -28.68 -4.23 -9.90
C CYS A 365 -30.12 -3.85 -9.57
N LYS A 366 -30.32 -3.08 -8.49
CA LYS A 366 -31.64 -2.60 -8.08
C LYS A 366 -32.23 -1.61 -9.09
N ILE A 367 -31.44 -0.65 -9.56
CA ILE A 367 -31.91 0.40 -10.50
C ILE A 367 -32.13 -0.17 -11.90
N LEU A 368 -31.27 -1.07 -12.35
CA LEU A 368 -31.30 -1.68 -13.68
C LEU A 368 -32.18 -2.94 -13.74
N CYS A 369 -32.81 -3.34 -12.62
CA CYS A 369 -33.61 -4.55 -12.49
C CYS A 369 -32.86 -5.84 -12.91
N ILE A 370 -31.56 -5.92 -12.64
CA ILE A 370 -30.73 -7.07 -12.98
C ILE A 370 -30.92 -8.16 -11.93
N LYS A 371 -31.43 -9.33 -12.36
CA LYS A 371 -31.61 -10.51 -11.50
C LYS A 371 -30.36 -11.39 -11.42
N HIS A 372 -29.61 -11.47 -12.52
CA HIS A 372 -28.39 -12.28 -12.63
C HIS A 372 -27.27 -11.40 -13.19
N VAL A 373 -26.26 -11.16 -12.37
CA VAL A 373 -25.14 -10.31 -12.75
C VAL A 373 -24.18 -11.13 -13.61
N LYS A 374 -23.91 -10.63 -14.81
CA LYS A 374 -22.89 -11.22 -15.70
C LYS A 374 -21.49 -10.88 -15.19
N GLU A 375 -20.53 -11.74 -15.47
CA GLU A 375 -19.15 -11.52 -15.08
C GLU A 375 -18.55 -10.26 -15.73
N ASP A 376 -18.80 -10.04 -17.03
CA ASP A 376 -18.35 -8.84 -17.74
C ASP A 376 -18.88 -7.55 -17.11
N PHE A 377 -20.14 -7.55 -16.66
CA PHE A 377 -20.74 -6.41 -15.96
C PHE A 377 -19.97 -6.11 -14.66
N LEU A 378 -19.62 -7.14 -13.89
CA LEU A 378 -18.82 -6.96 -12.67
C LEU A 378 -17.43 -6.40 -12.98
N HIS A 379 -16.76 -6.93 -14.00
CA HIS A 379 -15.40 -6.49 -14.37
C HIS A 379 -15.38 -5.03 -14.82
N VAL A 380 -16.32 -4.62 -15.67
CA VAL A 380 -16.43 -3.23 -16.15
C VAL A 380 -16.66 -2.27 -14.98
N TRP A 381 -17.64 -2.54 -14.12
CA TRP A 381 -17.94 -1.64 -13.00
C TRP A 381 -16.84 -1.64 -11.93
N LYS A 382 -16.16 -2.76 -11.69
CA LYS A 382 -14.96 -2.79 -10.84
C LYS A 382 -13.87 -1.85 -11.35
N LYS A 383 -13.63 -1.81 -12.67
CA LYS A 383 -12.68 -0.87 -13.29
C LYS A 383 -13.11 0.58 -13.06
N VAL A 384 -14.40 0.91 -13.30
CA VAL A 384 -14.94 2.26 -13.05
C VAL A 384 -14.70 2.71 -11.61
N TYR A 385 -15.00 1.85 -10.62
CA TYR A 385 -14.73 2.19 -9.23
C TYR A 385 -13.23 2.36 -8.95
N ARG A 386 -12.39 1.47 -9.47
CA ARG A 386 -10.93 1.52 -9.26
C ARG A 386 -10.32 2.78 -9.89
N VAL A 387 -10.82 3.24 -11.03
CA VAL A 387 -10.44 4.52 -11.65
C VAL A 387 -10.71 5.70 -10.71
N MET A 388 -11.93 5.75 -10.15
CA MET A 388 -12.31 6.78 -9.18
C MET A 388 -11.40 6.73 -7.93
N GLU A 389 -11.23 5.53 -7.36
CA GLU A 389 -10.39 5.32 -6.16
C GLU A 389 -8.94 5.75 -6.39
N GLN A 390 -8.32 5.35 -7.50
CA GLN A 390 -6.93 5.70 -7.80
C GLN A 390 -6.75 7.20 -8.02
N SER A 391 -7.75 7.86 -8.60
CA SER A 391 -7.73 9.32 -8.80
C SER A 391 -7.89 10.06 -7.46
N MET A 392 -8.69 9.54 -6.53
CA MET A 392 -8.77 10.06 -5.17
C MET A 392 -7.46 9.87 -4.39
N ILE A 393 -6.83 8.69 -4.49
CA ILE A 393 -5.55 8.41 -3.82
C ILE A 393 -4.47 9.38 -4.29
N ALA A 394 -4.36 9.64 -5.61
CA ALA A 394 -3.39 10.58 -6.15
C ALA A 394 -3.52 11.99 -5.52
N ASN A 395 -4.76 12.46 -5.31
CA ASN A 395 -5.00 13.75 -4.69
C ASN A 395 -4.74 13.78 -3.17
N ILE A 396 -4.66 12.63 -2.48
CA ILE A 396 -4.31 12.61 -1.04
C ILE A 396 -2.82 12.85 -0.85
N VAL A 397 -2.00 12.46 -1.81
CA VAL A 397 -0.53 12.57 -1.76
C VAL A 397 -0.05 14.02 -1.99
N GLU A 398 -0.83 14.82 -2.71
CA GLU A 398 -0.51 16.24 -3.00
C GLU A 398 -0.86 17.22 -1.86
N TYR A 399 -1.39 16.75 -0.72
CA TYR A 399 -1.73 17.54 0.47
C TYR A 399 -0.97 17.06 1.69
#